data_AF-A0A4V2ZXT4-F1
#
_entry.id   AF-A0A4V2ZXT4-F1
#
_cell.length_a   1.000
_cell.length_b   1.000
_cell.length_c   1.000
_cell.angle_alpha   90.00
_cell.angle_beta   90.00
_cell.angle_gamma   90.00
#
_symmetry.space_group_name_H-M   'P 1'
#
loop_
_entity.id
_entity.type
_entity.pdbx_description
1 polymer ?
#
loop_
_entity_poly.entity_id
_entity_poly.type
_entity_poly.pdbx_seq_one_letter_code
_entity_poly.pdbx_strand_id
1 'polypeptide(L)'
;MRTLVVAAYLSMFVKRSCYAAMLLGCLTSPVMAQEPVSAPTTPSAPTTAAPIYKVGDTWTLLWERADSKPGTPFVLTVVAVTEKQTTLSSSWNGAPSKEVDYDNQANMTRDGNGTTYEPSNGYLSFPMTVGKIWDFHHIRRFTSGTLDVSGHAEVVAFGRVQVPAGSFDAYKIESRGTNAKQLDRLYSAPFSATYWYAPSVKKIIKEVYTLYLNDQAETHNIELAAFKLAP
;
A
#
# COMPACT_ATOMS: atom_id res chain seq x y z
N MET A 1 2.15 -21.07 -60.63
CA MET A 1 0.85 -21.74 -60.47
C MET A 1 0.16 -21.07 -59.26
N ARG A 2 -0.44 -19.88 -59.45
CA ARG A 2 -1.91 -19.61 -59.52
C ARG A 2 -2.66 -20.34 -58.38
N THR A 3 -3.45 -19.69 -57.51
CA THR A 3 -4.42 -18.62 -57.80
C THR A 3 -4.82 -17.86 -56.52
N LEU A 4 -4.97 -16.54 -56.63
CA LEU A 4 -5.73 -15.65 -55.75
C LEU A 4 -7.24 -15.94 -55.88
N VAL A 5 -8.00 -15.83 -54.79
CA VAL A 5 -9.46 -15.70 -54.86
C VAL A 5 -9.86 -14.34 -54.31
N VAL A 6 -10.27 -13.48 -55.22
CA VAL A 6 -11.09 -12.29 -54.97
C VAL A 6 -12.46 -12.61 -55.57
N ALA A 7 -13.53 -12.38 -54.82
CA ALA A 7 -14.85 -12.14 -55.40
C ALA A 7 -15.68 -11.26 -54.46
N ALA A 8 -15.90 -10.03 -54.92
CA ALA A 8 -16.88 -9.10 -54.41
C ALA A 8 -18.30 -9.54 -54.84
N TYR A 9 -19.32 -9.17 -54.08
CA TYR A 9 -20.67 -8.97 -54.61
C TYR A 9 -21.27 -7.66 -54.09
N LEU A 10 -21.96 -7.03 -55.03
CA LEU A 10 -22.34 -5.63 -55.11
C LEU A 10 -23.87 -5.52 -55.00
N SER A 11 -24.34 -4.42 -54.39
CA SER A 11 -25.59 -3.70 -54.74
C SER A 11 -26.93 -4.41 -54.48
N MET A 12 -28.09 -3.77 -54.41
CA MET A 12 -28.61 -2.44 -54.06
C MET A 12 -30.15 -2.58 -54.13
N PHE A 13 -30.89 -1.65 -53.51
CA PHE A 13 -32.33 -1.36 -53.64
C PHE A 13 -33.28 -2.39 -52.98
N VAL A 14 -34.37 -2.00 -52.29
CA VAL A 14 -35.44 -1.08 -52.71
C VAL A 14 -36.12 -0.45 -51.49
N LYS A 15 -36.32 0.87 -51.53
CA LYS A 15 -37.29 1.61 -50.72
C LYS A 15 -38.71 1.35 -51.25
N ARG A 16 -39.69 1.05 -50.40
CA ARG A 16 -41.09 1.44 -50.60
C ARG A 16 -41.77 1.75 -49.27
N SER A 17 -42.60 2.78 -49.29
CA SER A 17 -43.19 3.50 -48.17
C SER A 17 -44.71 3.30 -48.09
N CYS A 18 -45.27 3.62 -46.90
CA CYS A 18 -46.65 4.08 -46.58
C CYS A 18 -47.80 3.04 -46.74
N TYR A 19 -48.90 2.98 -45.96
CA TYR A 19 -49.64 3.88 -45.05
C TYR A 19 -50.26 3.01 -43.92
N ALA A 20 -50.19 3.38 -42.63
CA ALA A 20 -51.16 4.16 -41.84
C ALA A 20 -52.59 3.57 -41.70
N ALA A 21 -52.96 3.22 -40.47
CA ALA A 21 -54.33 3.33 -39.97
C ALA A 21 -54.30 3.58 -38.45
N MET A 22 -54.87 4.72 -38.05
CA MET A 22 -55.03 5.21 -36.68
C MET A 22 -55.98 4.33 -35.87
N LEU A 23 -55.81 4.29 -34.54
CA LEU A 23 -56.93 4.43 -33.61
C LEU A 23 -56.48 5.01 -32.27
N LEU A 24 -57.26 6.00 -31.84
CA LEU A 24 -57.22 6.82 -30.63
C LEU A 24 -56.95 6.07 -29.32
N GLY A 25 -56.17 6.72 -28.44
CA GLY A 25 -56.14 6.44 -27.01
C GLY A 25 -55.37 7.52 -26.27
N CYS A 26 -56.03 8.63 -25.94
CA CYS A 26 -55.49 9.66 -25.07
C CYS A 26 -55.36 9.10 -23.65
N LEU A 27 -54.13 8.91 -23.18
CA LEU A 27 -53.81 8.88 -21.76
C LEU A 27 -52.58 9.76 -21.53
N THR A 28 -52.82 10.97 -21.03
CA THR A 28 -51.80 11.88 -20.53
C THR A 28 -51.29 11.34 -19.19
N SER A 29 -50.16 10.64 -19.20
CA SER A 29 -49.44 10.36 -17.97
C SER A 29 -48.75 11.64 -17.49
N PRO A 30 -48.90 12.05 -16.22
CA PRO A 30 -48.10 13.13 -15.68
C PRO A 30 -46.63 12.68 -15.67
N VAL A 31 -45.75 13.48 -16.27
CA VAL A 31 -44.31 13.41 -16.04
C VAL A 31 -44.10 13.77 -14.57
N MET A 32 -43.98 12.77 -13.70
CA MET A 32 -43.46 13.02 -12.37
C MET A 32 -42.01 13.49 -12.53
N ALA A 33 -41.75 14.71 -12.08
CA ALA A 33 -40.40 15.22 -11.90
C ALA A 33 -39.66 14.26 -10.96
N GLN A 34 -38.68 13.54 -11.49
CA GLN A 34 -37.79 12.71 -10.71
C GLN A 34 -36.88 13.67 -9.93
N GLU A 35 -37.06 13.74 -8.61
CA GLU A 35 -36.12 14.44 -7.73
C GLU A 35 -34.69 13.91 -8.03
N PRO A 36 -33.69 14.80 -8.14
CA PRO A 36 -32.33 14.36 -8.36
C PRO A 36 -31.93 13.45 -7.22
N VAL A 37 -31.70 12.17 -7.54
CA VAL A 37 -31.12 11.21 -6.60
C VAL A 37 -29.75 11.75 -6.23
N SER A 38 -29.63 12.29 -5.02
CA SER A 38 -28.35 12.68 -4.44
C SER A 38 -27.40 11.50 -4.57
N ALA A 39 -26.29 11.70 -5.28
CA ALA A 39 -25.22 10.70 -5.35
C ALA A 39 -24.80 10.34 -3.92
N PRO A 40 -24.49 9.05 -3.63
CA PRO A 40 -23.98 8.68 -2.32
C PRO A 40 -22.69 9.47 -2.06
N THR A 41 -22.72 10.34 -1.05
CA THR A 41 -21.54 11.01 -0.55
C THR A 41 -20.64 9.93 0.04
N THR A 42 -19.65 9.46 -0.72
CA THR A 42 -18.57 8.63 -0.16
C THR A 42 -17.99 9.41 1.02
N PRO A 43 -18.01 8.87 2.26
CA PRO A 43 -17.40 9.55 3.38
C PRO A 43 -15.96 9.90 3.01
N SER A 44 -15.60 11.18 3.08
CA SER A 44 -14.20 11.58 2.90
C SER A 44 -13.38 10.82 3.91
N ALA A 45 -12.34 10.12 3.45
CA ALA A 45 -11.40 9.45 4.34
C ALA A 45 -10.86 10.47 5.37
N PRO A 46 -10.63 10.07 6.63
CA PRO A 46 -10.08 10.97 7.62
C PRO A 46 -8.70 11.47 7.18
N THR A 47 -8.27 12.58 7.76
CA THR A 47 -6.86 13.00 7.73
C THR A 47 -6.23 12.64 9.07
N THR A 48 -5.09 11.97 9.08
CA THR A 48 -4.44 11.46 10.31
C THR A 48 -3.05 12.05 10.47
N ALA A 49 -2.74 12.62 11.65
CA ALA A 49 -1.39 13.08 11.98
C ALA A 49 -0.43 11.90 12.28
N ALA A 50 0.87 12.17 12.39
CA ALA A 50 1.85 11.17 12.79
C ALA A 50 1.49 10.53 14.14
N PRO A 51 1.80 9.24 14.36
CA PRO A 51 1.48 8.58 15.61
C PRO A 51 2.27 9.19 16.78
N ILE A 52 1.58 9.38 17.90
CA ILE A 52 2.22 9.70 19.18
C ILE A 52 2.45 8.40 19.94
N TYR A 53 3.71 7.96 19.98
CA TYR A 53 4.10 6.76 20.71
C TYR A 53 4.23 7.01 22.21
N LYS A 54 3.95 5.96 22.98
CA LYS A 54 4.16 5.93 24.43
C LYS A 54 5.11 4.79 24.76
N VAL A 55 6.00 4.99 25.72
CA VAL A 55 6.84 3.92 26.25
C VAL A 55 5.94 2.79 26.74
N GLY A 56 6.23 1.57 26.30
CA GLY A 56 5.40 0.38 26.55
C GLY A 56 4.34 0.08 25.49
N ASP A 57 4.16 0.90 24.45
CA ASP A 57 3.42 0.46 23.25
C ASP A 57 4.14 -0.76 22.66
N THR A 58 3.41 -1.86 22.42
CA THR A 58 3.95 -3.14 21.95
C THR A 58 3.14 -3.69 20.78
N TRP A 59 3.84 -4.27 19.79
CA TRP A 59 3.27 -4.98 18.64
C TRP A 59 3.99 -6.30 18.42
N THR A 60 3.23 -7.35 18.12
CA THR A 60 3.73 -8.62 17.59
C THR A 60 3.33 -8.72 16.13
N LEU A 61 4.33 -8.77 15.26
CA LEU A 61 4.18 -8.88 13.81
C LEU A 61 4.66 -10.27 13.37
N LEU A 62 4.01 -10.85 12.38
CA LEU A 62 4.41 -12.11 11.75
C LEU A 62 5.06 -11.79 10.42
N TRP A 63 6.30 -12.21 10.23
CA TRP A 63 6.98 -12.14 8.95
C TRP A 63 6.89 -13.49 8.22
N GLU A 64 6.47 -13.47 6.97
CA GLU A 64 6.29 -14.66 6.13
C GLU A 64 6.97 -14.43 4.77
N ARG A 65 7.68 -15.43 4.24
CA ARG A 65 7.82 -15.53 2.77
C ARG A 65 6.49 -16.00 2.20
N ALA A 66 6.16 -15.61 0.97
CA ALA A 66 4.85 -15.87 0.37
C ALA A 66 4.38 -17.34 0.41
N ASP A 67 5.30 -18.30 0.57
CA ASP A 67 5.08 -19.74 0.62
C ASP A 67 5.29 -20.39 2.01
N SER A 68 5.68 -19.62 3.03
CA SER A 68 6.18 -20.15 4.31
C SER A 68 5.22 -19.82 5.45
N LYS A 69 4.43 -20.82 5.88
CA LYS A 69 3.57 -20.75 7.07
C LYS A 69 3.98 -21.80 8.11
N PRO A 70 3.92 -21.49 9.42
CA PRO A 70 3.48 -20.22 10.01
C PRO A 70 4.56 -19.12 9.91
N GLY A 71 4.13 -17.85 9.94
CA GLY A 71 5.03 -16.72 10.03
C GLY A 71 5.90 -16.69 11.27
N THR A 72 7.08 -16.08 11.11
CA THR A 72 8.04 -15.89 12.19
C THR A 72 7.67 -14.63 12.98
N PRO A 73 7.42 -14.73 14.28
CA PRO A 73 7.04 -13.57 15.08
C PRO A 73 8.25 -12.67 15.32
N PHE A 74 8.03 -11.37 15.28
CA PHE A 74 8.94 -10.39 15.86
C PHE A 74 8.15 -9.35 16.66
N VAL A 75 8.66 -9.07 17.85
CA VAL A 75 8.00 -8.22 18.86
C VAL A 75 8.73 -6.91 18.92
N LEU A 76 7.98 -5.82 18.82
CA LEU A 76 8.44 -4.45 18.92
C LEU A 76 7.83 -3.80 20.17
N THR A 77 8.64 -3.18 21.02
CA THR A 77 8.17 -2.43 22.19
C THR A 77 8.85 -1.07 22.26
N VAL A 78 8.10 0.02 22.39
CA VAL A 78 8.66 1.36 22.59
C VAL A 78 9.38 1.43 23.93
N VAL A 79 10.66 1.81 23.92
CA VAL A 79 11.50 1.95 25.12
C VAL A 79 11.91 3.40 25.39
N ALA A 80 11.95 4.25 24.37
CA ALA A 80 12.21 5.68 24.52
C ALA A 80 11.51 6.49 23.43
N VAL A 81 11.08 7.70 23.78
CA VAL A 81 10.48 8.68 22.86
C VAL A 81 11.11 10.03 23.13
N THR A 82 11.55 10.68 22.05
CA THR A 82 12.04 12.07 22.05
C THR A 82 11.30 12.85 20.96
N GLU A 83 11.54 14.15 20.85
CA GLU A 83 10.93 14.98 19.80
C GLU A 83 11.29 14.54 18.38
N LYS A 84 12.46 13.92 18.19
CA LYS A 84 13.00 13.58 16.86
C LYS A 84 13.03 12.10 16.57
N GLN A 85 13.06 11.26 17.60
CA GLN A 85 13.32 9.83 17.49
C GLN A 85 12.48 9.03 18.48
N THR A 86 12.00 7.88 18.02
CA THR A 86 11.42 6.82 18.85
C THR A 86 12.31 5.60 18.78
N THR A 87 12.76 5.09 19.93
CA THR A 87 13.55 3.86 20.01
C THR A 87 12.67 2.73 20.51
N LEU A 88 12.71 1.60 19.80
CA LEU A 88 11.99 0.38 20.14
C LEU A 88 13.00 -0.74 20.43
N SER A 89 12.64 -1.62 21.34
CA SER A 89 13.24 -2.93 21.50
C SER A 89 12.57 -3.91 20.52
N SER A 90 13.38 -4.65 19.76
CA SER A 90 12.94 -5.61 18.74
C SER A 90 13.48 -7.00 19.05
N SER A 91 12.61 -7.97 19.30
CA SER A 91 12.96 -9.39 19.50
C SER A 91 12.44 -10.24 18.33
N TRP A 92 13.34 -10.93 17.64
CA TRP A 92 13.02 -11.80 16.52
C TRP A 92 12.95 -13.26 16.98
N ASN A 93 11.79 -13.91 16.83
CA ASN A 93 11.57 -15.32 17.19
C ASN A 93 12.09 -15.69 18.60
N GLY A 94 11.88 -14.81 19.59
CA GLY A 94 12.35 -15.01 20.96
C GLY A 94 13.85 -14.79 21.20
N ALA A 95 14.61 -14.36 20.17
CA ALA A 95 16.01 -13.97 20.34
C ALA A 95 16.15 -12.73 21.24
N PRO A 96 17.34 -12.50 21.83
CA PRO A 96 17.62 -11.29 22.59
C PRO A 96 17.23 -10.04 21.81
N SER A 97 16.58 -9.11 22.50
CA SER A 97 16.10 -7.89 21.87
C SER A 97 17.24 -6.99 21.42
N LYS A 98 17.06 -6.34 20.28
CA LYS A 98 17.97 -5.34 19.73
C LYS A 98 17.24 -4.01 19.57
N GLU A 99 17.95 -2.91 19.72
CA GLU A 99 17.37 -1.58 19.52
C GLU A 99 17.17 -1.29 18.03
N VAL A 100 16.01 -0.73 17.71
CA VAL A 100 15.65 -0.17 16.41
C VAL A 100 15.17 1.26 16.60
N ASP A 101 15.49 2.12 15.65
CA ASP A 101 15.19 3.54 15.75
C ASP A 101 14.28 3.99 14.61
N TYR A 102 13.36 4.88 14.95
CA TYR A 102 12.39 5.48 14.04
C TYR A 102 12.41 7.00 14.18
N ASP A 103 12.19 7.71 13.09
CA ASP A 103 11.99 9.16 13.09
C ASP A 103 10.58 9.53 13.63
N ASN A 104 10.30 10.84 13.69
CA ASN A 104 9.00 11.36 14.13
C ASN A 104 7.86 11.18 13.11
N GLN A 105 8.13 10.60 11.94
CA GLN A 105 7.14 10.16 10.95
C GLN A 105 6.91 8.64 11.01
N ALA A 106 7.43 7.97 12.05
CA ALA A 106 7.37 6.52 12.20
C ALA A 106 8.03 5.75 11.04
N ASN A 107 9.03 6.34 10.41
CA ASN A 107 9.91 5.68 9.44
C ASN A 107 11.18 5.19 10.13
N MET A 108 11.68 4.02 9.74
CA MET A 108 12.86 3.44 10.36
C MET A 108 14.12 4.18 9.93
N THR A 109 14.99 4.51 10.89
CA THR A 109 16.31 5.10 10.68
C THR A 109 17.43 4.11 10.97
N ARG A 110 17.18 3.10 11.82
CA ARG A 110 18.13 2.03 12.14
C ARG A 110 17.43 0.73 12.49
N ASP A 111 17.91 -0.39 11.94
CA ASP A 111 17.43 -1.74 12.30
C ASP A 111 18.28 -2.42 13.38
N GLY A 112 17.81 -3.58 13.87
CA GLY A 112 18.44 -4.28 14.98
C GLY A 112 19.79 -4.90 14.60
N ASN A 113 20.11 -5.02 13.32
CA ASN A 113 21.39 -5.52 12.84
C ASN A 113 22.39 -4.39 12.61
N GLY A 114 22.02 -3.14 12.91
CA GLY A 114 22.86 -1.96 12.71
C GLY A 114 22.80 -1.41 11.29
N THR A 115 21.87 -1.88 10.45
CA THR A 115 21.62 -1.24 9.16
C THR A 115 21.02 0.14 9.42
N THR A 116 21.55 1.17 8.79
CA THR A 116 21.00 2.54 8.87
C THR A 116 20.33 2.94 7.57
N TYR A 117 19.37 3.85 7.69
CA TYR A 117 18.57 4.41 6.59
C TYR A 117 18.66 5.93 6.73
N GLU A 118 19.38 6.60 5.83
CA GLU A 118 19.58 8.05 5.89
C GLU A 118 18.79 8.77 4.78
N PRO A 119 17.85 9.69 5.10
CA PRO A 119 17.47 10.13 6.45
C PRO A 119 16.58 9.15 7.23
N SER A 120 15.71 8.40 6.54
CA SER A 120 14.90 7.28 7.05
C SER A 120 14.35 6.50 5.86
N ASN A 121 13.70 5.36 6.05
CA ASN A 121 13.19 4.58 4.91
C ASN A 121 12.06 5.27 4.11
N GLY A 122 11.38 6.28 4.68
CA GLY A 122 10.42 7.14 3.98
C GLY A 122 9.10 6.49 3.57
N TYR A 123 8.75 5.33 4.14
CA TYR A 123 7.56 4.56 3.76
C TYR A 123 6.23 5.21 4.17
N LEU A 124 6.25 6.12 5.14
CA LEU A 124 5.11 6.87 5.64
C LEU A 124 5.37 8.36 5.50
N SER A 125 4.32 9.12 5.20
CA SER A 125 4.37 10.59 5.17
C SER A 125 3.10 11.14 5.79
N PHE A 126 3.20 11.78 6.95
CA PHE A 126 2.07 12.39 7.64
C PHE A 126 1.96 13.89 7.32
N PRO A 127 0.77 14.51 7.41
CA PRO A 127 -0.52 13.87 7.69
C PRO A 127 -0.96 12.93 6.55
N MET A 128 -1.56 11.80 6.91
CA MET A 128 -2.06 10.78 5.99
C MET A 128 -3.46 11.18 5.50
N THR A 129 -3.68 11.14 4.19
CA THR A 129 -4.99 11.36 3.56
C THR A 129 -5.02 10.66 2.21
N VAL A 130 -6.19 10.22 1.76
CA VAL A 130 -6.33 9.53 0.45
C VAL A 130 -5.98 10.50 -0.69
N GLY A 131 -5.21 10.02 -1.66
CA GLY A 131 -4.66 10.81 -2.76
C GLY A 131 -3.35 11.53 -2.43
N LYS A 132 -2.84 11.43 -1.19
CA LYS A 132 -1.51 11.95 -0.87
C LYS A 132 -0.43 11.14 -1.58
N ILE A 133 0.50 11.85 -2.21
CA ILE A 133 1.62 11.30 -2.97
C ILE A 133 2.92 11.89 -2.43
N TRP A 134 3.98 11.10 -2.35
CA TRP A 134 5.33 11.56 -2.05
C TRP A 134 6.39 10.66 -2.68
N ASP A 135 7.53 11.26 -2.98
CA ASP A 135 8.75 10.54 -3.30
C ASP A 135 9.58 10.37 -2.03
N PHE A 136 10.35 9.28 -1.96
CA PHE A 136 11.32 9.05 -0.91
C PHE A 136 12.65 8.62 -1.52
N HIS A 137 13.72 9.05 -0.85
CA HIS A 137 15.10 8.67 -1.15
C HIS A 137 15.81 8.39 0.16
N HIS A 138 16.58 7.31 0.21
CA HIS A 138 17.48 7.06 1.33
C HIS A 138 18.70 6.24 0.94
N ILE A 139 19.76 6.43 1.71
CA ILE A 139 20.93 5.57 1.67
C ILE A 139 20.79 4.52 2.76
N ARG A 140 20.80 3.24 2.35
CA ARG A 140 20.78 2.09 3.26
C ARG A 140 22.20 1.56 3.43
N ARG A 141 22.75 1.64 4.63
CA ARG A 141 24.13 1.16 4.94
C ARG A 141 24.09 -0.07 5.82
N PHE A 142 24.83 -1.11 5.45
CA PHE A 142 24.98 -2.35 6.20
C PHE A 142 26.43 -2.85 6.05
N THR A 143 26.84 -3.82 6.87
CA THR A 143 28.25 -4.24 6.96
C THR A 143 28.89 -4.60 5.62
N SER A 144 28.12 -5.16 4.68
CA SER A 144 28.63 -5.59 3.37
C SER A 144 28.48 -4.55 2.25
N GLY A 145 27.93 -3.35 2.53
CA GLY A 145 27.89 -2.29 1.54
C GLY A 145 26.81 -1.23 1.75
N THR A 146 26.48 -0.54 0.67
CA THR A 146 25.50 0.54 0.65
C THR A 146 24.57 0.35 -0.54
N LEU A 147 23.29 0.64 -0.31
CA LEU A 147 22.27 0.72 -1.36
C LEU A 147 21.68 2.12 -1.36
N ASP A 148 21.58 2.72 -2.54
CA ASP A 148 20.76 3.88 -2.80
C ASP A 148 19.35 3.40 -3.14
N VAL A 149 18.36 3.92 -2.42
CA VAL A 149 16.96 3.52 -2.59
C VAL A 149 16.15 4.75 -2.92
N SER A 150 15.44 4.70 -4.05
CA SER A 150 14.49 5.73 -4.47
C SER A 150 13.13 5.10 -4.76
N GLY A 151 12.05 5.80 -4.41
CA GLY A 151 10.71 5.32 -4.70
C GLY A 151 9.64 6.40 -4.63
N HIS A 152 8.45 6.00 -5.04
CA HIS A 152 7.24 6.81 -5.09
C HIS A 152 6.13 6.08 -4.35
N ALA A 153 5.40 6.79 -3.50
CA ALA A 153 4.32 6.25 -2.70
C ALA A 153 3.04 7.09 -2.80
N GLU A 154 1.89 6.40 -2.73
CA GLU A 154 0.56 7.01 -2.80
C GLU A 154 -0.40 6.35 -1.79
N VAL A 155 -1.17 7.15 -1.07
CA VAL A 155 -2.32 6.66 -0.28
C VAL A 155 -3.50 6.46 -1.22
N VAL A 156 -3.70 5.22 -1.68
CA VAL A 156 -4.71 4.90 -2.70
C VAL A 156 -6.10 4.65 -2.12
N ALA A 157 -6.21 4.32 -0.82
CA ALA A 157 -7.51 4.05 -0.18
C ALA A 157 -7.45 4.16 1.35
N PHE A 158 -8.63 4.28 1.97
CA PHE A 158 -8.84 4.06 3.40
C PHE A 158 -10.01 3.09 3.57
N GLY A 159 -9.81 2.00 4.30
CA GLY A 159 -10.84 0.98 4.44
C GLY A 159 -10.49 -0.11 5.46
N ARG A 160 -11.44 -1.01 5.69
CA ARG A 160 -11.30 -2.06 6.69
C ARG A 160 -10.42 -3.20 6.20
N VAL A 161 -9.44 -3.59 7.02
CA VAL A 161 -8.45 -4.63 6.74
C VAL A 161 -8.48 -5.66 7.86
N GLN A 162 -8.58 -6.94 7.49
CA GLN A 162 -8.48 -8.07 8.41
C GLN A 162 -7.04 -8.58 8.46
N VAL A 163 -6.54 -8.79 9.68
CA VAL A 163 -5.23 -9.40 10.02
C VAL A 163 -5.44 -10.36 11.21
N PRO A 164 -4.46 -11.17 11.62
CA PRO A 164 -4.63 -12.10 12.74
C PRO A 164 -5.03 -11.44 14.06
N ALA A 165 -4.58 -10.20 14.31
CA ALA A 165 -4.97 -9.41 15.48
C ALA A 165 -6.41 -8.86 15.45
N GLY A 166 -7.14 -8.99 14.34
CA GLY A 166 -8.49 -8.47 14.18
C GLY A 166 -8.69 -7.63 12.90
N SER A 167 -9.79 -6.87 12.87
CA SER A 167 -10.10 -5.96 11.77
C SER A 167 -9.92 -4.50 12.18
N PHE A 168 -9.25 -3.71 11.34
CA PHE A 168 -8.96 -2.30 11.59
C PHE A 168 -9.20 -1.45 10.34
N ASP A 169 -9.56 -0.19 10.53
CA ASP A 169 -9.59 0.76 9.43
C ASP A 169 -8.17 1.29 9.19
N ALA A 170 -7.71 1.17 7.94
CA ALA A 170 -6.33 1.43 7.58
C ALA A 170 -6.21 2.14 6.23
N TYR A 171 -5.19 2.98 6.12
CA TYR A 171 -4.77 3.56 4.85
C TYR A 171 -3.99 2.51 4.06
N LYS A 172 -4.41 2.25 2.83
CA LYS A 172 -3.63 1.47 1.87
C LYS A 172 -2.67 2.41 1.16
N ILE A 173 -1.38 2.13 1.27
CA ILE A 173 -0.29 2.86 0.64
C ILE A 173 0.36 1.94 -0.38
N GLU A 174 0.43 2.36 -1.63
CA GLU A 174 1.17 1.64 -2.66
C GLU A 174 2.48 2.36 -2.94
N SER A 175 3.57 1.60 -3.00
CA SER A 175 4.91 2.11 -3.23
C SER A 175 5.61 1.30 -4.30
N ARG A 176 6.42 1.98 -5.11
CA ARG A 176 7.23 1.39 -6.19
C ARG A 176 8.53 2.16 -6.31
N GLY A 177 9.62 1.45 -6.54
CA GLY A 177 10.93 2.07 -6.54
C GLY A 177 12.03 1.15 -7.03
N THR A 178 13.26 1.53 -6.73
CA THR A 178 14.47 0.82 -7.15
C THR A 178 15.52 0.88 -6.05
N ASN A 179 16.13 -0.27 -5.78
CA ASN A 179 17.35 -0.39 -5.00
C ASN A 179 18.54 -0.44 -5.97
N ALA A 180 19.45 0.52 -5.89
CA ALA A 180 20.66 0.60 -6.70
C ALA A 180 21.91 0.49 -5.83
N LYS A 181 22.87 -0.36 -6.21
CA LYS A 181 24.15 -0.41 -5.49
C LYS A 181 25.05 0.76 -5.94
N GLN A 182 25.59 1.51 -4.98
CA GLN A 182 26.63 2.49 -5.25
C GLN A 182 28.01 1.80 -5.21
N LEU A 183 28.78 1.94 -6.30
CA LEU A 183 30.13 1.37 -6.60
C LEU A 183 30.19 -0.06 -7.22
N ASP A 184 30.72 -0.04 -8.46
CA ASP A 184 31.32 -1.06 -9.34
C ASP A 184 30.51 -2.15 -10.05
N ARG A 185 29.23 -2.39 -9.78
CA ARG A 185 28.32 -3.07 -10.73
C ARG A 185 26.89 -2.57 -10.51
N LEU A 186 26.33 -1.85 -11.48
CA LEU A 186 24.95 -1.35 -11.46
C LEU A 186 23.97 -2.54 -11.49
N TYR A 187 23.69 -3.06 -10.30
CA TYR A 187 22.50 -3.88 -10.08
C TYR A 187 21.38 -2.94 -9.69
N SER A 188 20.40 -2.78 -10.59
CA SER A 188 19.14 -2.11 -10.34
C SER A 188 18.11 -3.18 -10.02
N ALA A 189 17.59 -3.17 -8.80
CA ALA A 189 16.55 -4.08 -8.35
C ALA A 189 15.25 -3.29 -8.11
N PRO A 190 14.29 -3.34 -9.06
CA PRO A 190 12.98 -2.77 -8.81
C PRO A 190 12.30 -3.43 -7.61
N PHE A 191 11.44 -2.68 -6.92
CA PHE A 191 10.55 -3.25 -5.92
C PHE A 191 9.15 -2.65 -6.02
N SER A 192 8.19 -3.38 -5.49
CA SER A 192 6.85 -2.88 -5.18
C SER A 192 6.49 -3.24 -3.75
N ALA A 193 5.81 -2.34 -3.05
CA ALA A 193 5.32 -2.58 -1.71
C ALA A 193 3.89 -2.08 -1.56
N THR A 194 3.07 -2.79 -0.79
CA THR A 194 1.79 -2.28 -0.29
C THR A 194 1.80 -2.32 1.22
N TYR A 195 1.52 -1.18 1.86
CA TYR A 195 1.42 -1.04 3.30
C TYR A 195 -0.02 -0.73 3.68
N TRP A 196 -0.47 -1.29 4.81
CA TRP A 196 -1.73 -0.89 5.45
C TRP A 196 -1.45 -0.30 6.81
N TYR A 197 -1.52 1.02 6.92
CA TYR A 197 -1.31 1.74 8.18
C TYR A 197 -2.63 1.97 8.90
N ALA A 198 -2.77 1.43 10.12
CA ALA A 198 -3.96 1.63 10.94
C ALA A 198 -3.70 2.68 12.04
N PRO A 199 -4.37 3.84 12.01
CA PRO A 199 -4.21 4.89 13.02
C PRO A 199 -4.49 4.42 14.45
N SER A 200 -5.53 3.59 14.63
CA SER A 200 -5.90 3.05 15.95
C SER A 200 -4.86 2.12 16.55
N VAL A 201 -3.94 1.59 15.72
CA VAL A 201 -2.85 0.71 16.13
C VAL A 201 -1.50 1.45 16.13
N LYS A 202 -1.44 2.64 15.52
CA LYS A 202 -0.21 3.45 15.34
C LYS A 202 0.90 2.75 14.54
N LYS A 203 0.57 1.76 13.71
CA LYS A 203 1.55 0.93 12.99
C LYS A 203 1.04 0.48 11.62
N ILE A 204 1.96 0.10 10.75
CA ILE A 204 1.68 -0.72 9.57
C ILE A 204 1.26 -2.10 10.08
N ILE A 205 -0.01 -2.45 9.87
CA ILE A 205 -0.61 -3.71 10.36
C ILE A 205 -0.51 -4.83 9.33
N LYS A 206 -0.23 -4.48 8.07
CA LYS A 206 0.02 -5.42 6.98
C LYS A 206 1.00 -4.81 5.98
N GLU A 207 1.88 -5.65 5.45
CA GLU A 207 2.81 -5.33 4.38
C GLU A 207 2.86 -6.49 3.38
N VAL A 208 2.93 -6.15 2.10
CA VAL A 208 3.32 -7.07 1.02
C VAL A 208 4.44 -6.38 0.27
N TYR A 209 5.62 -6.97 0.25
CA TYR A 209 6.81 -6.43 -0.42
C TYR A 209 7.36 -7.43 -1.40
N THR A 210 7.63 -6.99 -2.63
CA THR A 210 8.24 -7.79 -3.68
C THR A 210 9.48 -7.09 -4.21
N LEU A 211 10.60 -7.79 -4.19
CA LEU A 211 11.85 -7.40 -4.84
C LEU A 211 12.02 -8.18 -6.14
N TYR A 212 12.43 -7.51 -7.21
CA TYR A 212 12.66 -8.12 -8.51
C TYR A 212 14.17 -8.23 -8.76
N LEU A 213 14.69 -9.46 -8.76
CA LEU A 213 16.12 -9.78 -8.95
C LEU A 213 16.27 -10.82 -10.07
N ASN A 214 17.00 -10.51 -11.15
CA ASN A 214 17.39 -11.48 -12.19
C ASN A 214 16.21 -12.34 -12.69
N ASP A 215 15.12 -11.70 -13.10
CA ASP A 215 13.86 -12.34 -13.53
C ASP A 215 13.13 -13.16 -12.45
N GLN A 216 13.57 -13.12 -11.20
CA GLN A 216 12.90 -13.70 -10.04
C GLN A 216 12.20 -12.60 -9.21
N ALA A 217 11.08 -12.96 -8.61
CA ALA A 217 10.34 -12.11 -7.67
C ALA A 217 10.43 -12.72 -6.27
N GLU A 218 11.08 -12.03 -5.34
CA GLU A 218 11.12 -12.42 -3.94
C GLU A 218 10.06 -11.62 -3.17
N THR A 219 9.02 -12.32 -2.71
CA THR A 219 7.92 -11.70 -1.95
C THR A 219 7.95 -12.12 -0.49
N HIS A 220 7.80 -11.13 0.39
CA HIS A 220 7.51 -11.36 1.79
C HIS A 220 6.31 -10.53 2.25
N ASN A 221 5.69 -11.00 3.31
CA ASN A 221 4.52 -10.41 3.93
C ASN A 221 4.80 -10.15 5.40
N ILE A 222 4.16 -9.12 5.94
CA ILE A 222 4.08 -8.88 7.38
C ILE A 222 2.61 -8.71 7.75
N GLU A 223 2.15 -9.33 8.85
CA GLU A 223 0.82 -9.10 9.40
C GLU A 223 0.85 -8.95 10.93
N LEU A 224 0.00 -8.07 11.46
CA LEU A 224 -0.15 -7.88 12.90
C LEU A 224 -0.87 -9.07 13.53
N ALA A 225 -0.21 -9.70 14.51
CA ALA A 225 -0.77 -10.80 15.30
C ALA A 225 -1.29 -10.38 16.67
N ALA A 226 -0.66 -9.40 17.31
CA ALA A 226 -1.12 -8.85 18.58
C ALA A 226 -0.58 -7.44 18.78
N PHE A 227 -1.22 -6.65 19.62
CA PHE A 227 -0.68 -5.37 20.08
C PHE A 227 -1.25 -5.00 21.44
N LYS A 228 -0.55 -4.11 22.13
CA LYS A 228 -0.98 -3.47 23.38
C LYS A 228 -0.47 -2.05 23.38
N LEU A 229 -1.37 -1.07 23.43
CA LEU A 229 -0.97 0.33 23.58
C LEU A 229 -0.90 0.68 25.07
N ALA A 230 0.13 1.43 25.45
CA ALA A 230 0.26 1.98 26.78
C ALA A 230 -0.85 3.02 27.04
N PRO A 231 -1.34 3.11 28.28
CA PRO A 231 -2.44 4.00 28.67
C PRO A 231 -2.16 5.47 28.33
#